data_AF-A0A2E5K2U8-F1
#
_entry.id   AF-A0A2E5K2U8-F1
#
_cell.length_a   1.000
_cell.length_b   1.000
_cell.length_c   1.000
_cell.angle_alpha   90.00
_cell.angle_beta   90.00
_cell.angle_gamma   90.00
#
_symmetry.space_group_name_H-M   'P 1'
#
loop_
_entity.id
_entity.type
_entity.pdbx_description
1 polymer ?
#
loop_
_entity_poly.entity_id
_entity_poly.type
_entity_poly.pdbx_seq_one_letter_code
_entity_poly.pdbx_strand_id
1 'polypeptide(L)'
;MLNGFPAGVEVCYSMVHGSPFPATSDGKSTSVGKHAIDRFARLVAFQASPQVLFPDELKYGHPLGIWRLMKGGVHARVKSPRFYSN
;
A
#
# COMPACT_ATOMS: atom_id res chain seq x y z
N MET A 1 -4.73 8.06 -21.99
CA MET A 1 -4.19 7.26 -23.11
C MET A 1 -3.67 8.20 -24.17
N LEU A 2 -2.61 7.81 -24.86
CA LEU A 2 -2.09 8.53 -26.01
C LEU A 2 -1.91 7.51 -27.13
N ASN A 3 -2.56 7.74 -28.28
CA ASN A 3 -2.46 6.91 -29.48
C ASN A 3 -2.74 5.40 -29.28
N GLY A 4 -3.81 5.05 -28.57
CA GLY A 4 -4.22 3.66 -28.33
C GLY A 4 -5.72 3.52 -28.04
N PHE A 5 -6.20 2.29 -27.86
CA PHE A 5 -7.61 2.00 -27.57
C PHE A 5 -7.85 1.67 -26.10
N PRO A 6 -8.99 2.08 -25.52
CA PRO A 6 -9.30 1.95 -24.09
C PRO A 6 -9.63 0.54 -23.62
N ALA A 7 -9.76 -0.45 -24.52
CA ALA A 7 -10.24 -1.78 -24.17
C ALA A 7 -9.29 -2.58 -23.26
N GLY A 8 -7.98 -2.32 -23.35
CA GLY A 8 -6.98 -2.99 -22.51
C GLY A 8 -6.95 -2.41 -21.09
N VAL A 9 -7.10 -3.27 -20.08
CA VAL A 9 -6.96 -2.92 -18.66
C VAL A 9 -5.82 -3.74 -18.06
N GLU A 10 -4.65 -3.11 -17.90
CA GLU A 10 -3.48 -3.72 -17.28
C GLU A 10 -3.64 -3.87 -15.74
N VAL A 11 -3.23 -5.01 -15.20
CA VAL A 11 -3.20 -5.25 -13.75
C VAL A 11 -1.82 -4.87 -13.21
N CYS A 12 -1.61 -3.58 -12.92
CA CYS A 12 -0.33 -3.05 -12.46
C CYS A 12 -0.47 -2.13 -11.23
N TYR A 13 0.65 -1.56 -10.77
CA TYR A 13 0.70 -0.68 -9.61
C TYR A 13 0.05 0.69 -9.88
N SER A 14 0.20 1.21 -11.10
CA SER A 14 -0.27 2.53 -11.50
C SER A 14 -1.71 2.55 -12.04
N MET A 15 -2.37 1.39 -12.12
CA MET A 15 -3.71 1.30 -12.71
C MET A 15 -4.75 2.08 -11.90
N VAL A 16 -5.58 2.84 -12.61
CA VAL A 16 -6.77 3.52 -12.09
C VAL A 16 -7.97 3.10 -12.94
N HIS A 17 -8.71 2.09 -12.47
CA HIS A 17 -9.94 1.62 -13.09
C HIS A 17 -11.16 2.12 -12.31
N GLY A 18 -11.69 3.24 -12.77
CA GLY A 18 -12.79 4.02 -12.20
C GLY A 18 -12.84 5.39 -12.88
N SER A 19 -13.85 6.20 -12.56
CA SER A 19 -13.96 7.62 -12.90
C SER A 19 -15.11 8.25 -12.08
N PRO A 20 -15.45 9.53 -12.20
CA PRO A 20 -16.64 10.07 -11.55
C PRO A 20 -17.93 9.27 -11.86
N PHE A 21 -18.94 9.43 -11.00
CA PHE A 21 -20.25 8.84 -11.22
C PHE A 21 -20.77 9.18 -12.64
N PRO A 22 -21.30 8.21 -13.42
CA PRO A 22 -21.79 6.90 -13.00
C PRO A 22 -20.80 5.72 -13.11
N ALA A 23 -19.56 5.94 -13.55
CA ALA A 23 -18.64 4.82 -13.80
C ALA A 23 -18.23 4.09 -12.50
N THR A 24 -18.12 4.79 -11.39
CA THR A 24 -18.04 4.21 -10.04
C THR A 24 -18.85 5.04 -9.04
N SER A 25 -19.28 4.39 -7.96
CA SER A 25 -19.90 5.03 -6.81
C SER A 25 -18.90 5.70 -5.86
N ASP A 26 -17.61 5.34 -5.94
CA ASP A 26 -16.53 5.96 -5.17
C ASP A 26 -15.39 6.40 -6.10
N GLY A 27 -15.41 7.68 -6.49
CA GLY A 27 -14.41 8.28 -7.38
C GLY A 27 -13.01 8.48 -6.78
N LYS A 28 -12.80 8.16 -5.49
CA LYS A 28 -11.48 8.22 -4.85
C LYS A 28 -10.72 6.89 -4.92
N SER A 29 -11.36 5.83 -5.39
CA SER A 29 -10.82 4.46 -5.40
C SER A 29 -10.54 3.95 -6.81
N THR A 30 -9.82 2.83 -6.88
CA THR A 30 -9.68 2.00 -8.10
C THR A 30 -10.24 0.60 -7.82
N SER A 31 -10.87 -0.01 -8.82
CA SER A 31 -11.36 -1.40 -8.71
C SER A 31 -10.38 -2.44 -9.24
N VAL A 32 -9.36 -2.03 -10.00
CA VAL A 32 -8.28 -2.89 -10.55
C VAL A 32 -6.91 -2.31 -10.18
N GLY A 33 -5.92 -3.19 -10.05
CA GLY A 33 -4.55 -2.82 -9.69
C GLY A 33 -4.28 -2.88 -8.19
N LYS A 34 -3.03 -2.62 -7.80
CA LYS A 34 -2.57 -2.82 -6.42
C LYS A 34 -3.41 -2.08 -5.38
N HIS A 35 -3.79 -0.83 -5.67
CA HIS A 35 -4.51 0.04 -4.75
C HIS A 35 -5.99 -0.34 -4.54
N ALA A 36 -6.51 -1.34 -5.29
CA ALA A 36 -7.87 -1.80 -5.11
C ALA A 36 -8.11 -2.48 -3.75
N ILE A 37 -7.04 -2.97 -3.09
CA ILE A 37 -7.11 -3.58 -1.76
C ILE A 37 -7.58 -2.58 -0.68
N ASP A 38 -7.27 -1.29 -0.86
CA ASP A 38 -7.56 -0.25 0.14
C ASP A 38 -9.07 -0.07 0.35
N ARG A 39 -9.92 -0.49 -0.59
CA ARG A 39 -11.38 -0.48 -0.49
C ARG A 39 -11.93 -1.41 0.60
N PHE A 40 -11.14 -2.38 1.04
CA PHE A 40 -11.53 -3.41 2.02
C PHE A 40 -10.78 -3.26 3.35
N ALA A 41 -9.96 -2.23 3.48
CA ALA A 41 -9.18 -1.95 4.68
C ALA A 41 -9.71 -0.71 5.41
N ARG A 42 -9.36 -0.60 6.69
CA ARG A 42 -9.59 0.61 7.49
C ARG A 42 -8.39 0.87 8.40
N LEU A 43 -8.14 2.14 8.69
CA LEU A 43 -7.08 2.54 9.62
C LEU A 43 -7.55 2.35 11.08
N VAL A 44 -6.65 1.84 11.92
CA VAL A 44 -6.85 1.68 13.36
C VAL A 44 -5.63 2.25 14.09
N ALA A 45 -5.87 3.09 15.09
CA ALA A 45 -4.82 3.68 15.91
C ALA A 45 -4.75 2.99 17.28
N PHE A 46 -3.54 2.74 17.76
CA PHE A 46 -3.27 2.19 19.07
C PHE A 46 -2.48 3.20 19.91
N GLN A 47 -2.93 3.48 21.12
CA GLN A 47 -2.31 4.47 22.02
C GLN A 47 -2.11 3.87 23.42
N ALA A 48 -0.92 4.10 23.98
CA ALA A 48 -0.56 3.76 25.36
C ALA A 48 -0.89 2.31 25.80
N SER A 49 -0.92 1.35 24.86
CA SER A 49 -1.24 -0.05 25.16
C SER A 49 0.04 -0.91 25.31
N PRO A 50 0.00 -1.98 26.11
CA PRO A 50 1.10 -2.94 26.20
C PRO A 50 1.45 -3.59 24.85
N GLN A 51 2.73 -3.86 24.60
CA GLN A 51 3.22 -4.47 23.35
C GLN A 51 2.60 -5.84 23.01
N VAL A 52 2.16 -6.59 24.02
CA VAL A 52 1.49 -7.89 23.82
C VAL A 52 0.13 -7.75 23.13
N LEU A 53 -0.53 -6.58 23.25
CA LEU A 53 -1.80 -6.29 22.59
C LEU A 53 -1.62 -5.69 21.20
N PHE A 54 -0.40 -5.30 20.82
CA PHE A 54 -0.15 -4.77 19.48
C PHE A 54 -0.10 -5.91 18.46
N PRO A 55 -0.64 -5.68 17.25
CA PRO A 55 -0.39 -6.58 16.13
C PRO A 55 1.10 -6.54 15.76
N ASP A 56 1.62 -7.61 15.16
CA ASP A 56 3.05 -7.78 14.86
C ASP A 56 3.60 -6.65 13.97
N GLU A 57 2.74 -6.10 13.11
CA GLU A 57 2.97 -4.95 12.24
C GLU A 57 3.36 -3.69 13.01
N LEU A 58 2.96 -3.55 14.29
CA LEU A 58 3.22 -2.36 15.13
C LEU A 58 4.19 -2.60 16.28
N LYS A 59 4.64 -3.84 16.50
CA LYS A 59 5.59 -4.17 17.59
C LYS A 59 6.95 -3.48 17.38
N TYR A 60 7.57 -3.02 18.47
CA TYR A 60 8.84 -2.28 18.43
C TYR A 60 10.00 -3.07 17.83
N GLY A 61 10.08 -4.38 18.09
CA GLY A 61 11.13 -5.26 17.54
C GLY A 61 11.07 -5.45 16.02
N HIS A 62 10.07 -4.87 15.36
CA HIS A 62 9.86 -4.94 13.92
C HIS A 62 9.95 -6.37 13.34
N PRO A 63 9.21 -7.34 13.91
CA PRO A 63 9.38 -8.76 13.60
C PRO A 63 9.15 -9.08 12.11
N LEU A 64 8.25 -8.34 11.45
CA LEU A 64 7.88 -8.58 10.05
C LEU A 64 8.82 -7.90 9.03
N GLY A 65 9.67 -6.97 9.44
CA GLY A 65 10.57 -6.24 8.53
C GLY A 65 9.89 -5.47 7.39
N ILE A 66 8.61 -5.11 7.54
CA ILE A 66 7.80 -4.36 6.57
C ILE A 66 8.16 -2.87 6.51
N TRP A 67 7.65 -2.17 5.50
CA TRP A 67 7.81 -0.72 5.42
C TRP A 67 6.93 -0.03 6.47
N ARG A 68 7.49 0.92 7.23
CA ARG A 68 6.76 1.72 8.23
C ARG A 68 7.05 3.20 8.05
N LEU A 69 6.04 4.05 8.26
CA LEU A 69 6.23 5.50 8.32
C LEU A 69 6.42 5.92 9.78
N MET A 70 7.61 6.40 10.13
CA MET A 70 7.99 6.80 11.49
C MET A 70 8.37 8.27 11.50
N LYS A 71 7.64 9.10 12.28
CA LYS A 71 7.89 10.56 12.38
C LYS A 71 8.03 11.27 11.02
N GLY A 72 7.24 10.86 10.03
CA GLY A 72 7.26 11.41 8.67
C GLY A 72 8.33 10.83 7.73
N GLY A 73 9.22 9.95 8.22
CA GLY A 73 10.21 9.24 7.40
C GLY A 73 9.83 7.78 7.14
N VAL A 74 10.06 7.29 5.91
CA VAL A 74 9.84 5.88 5.57
C VAL A 74 11.01 5.04 6.06
N HIS A 75 10.75 4.10 6.94
CA HIS A 75 11.73 3.16 7.50
C HIS A 75 11.44 1.76 6.95
N ALA A 76 12.37 1.23 6.16
CA ALA A 76 12.43 -0.20 5.84
C ALA A 76 13.50 -0.90 6.66
N ARG A 77 13.47 -2.23 6.60
CA ARG A 77 14.68 -3.02 6.73
C ARG A 77 15.78 -2.48 5.79
N VAL A 78 16.84 -1.92 6.39
CA VAL A 78 18.14 -1.78 5.73
C VAL A 78 18.53 -3.18 5.25
N LYS A 79 18.56 -3.41 3.94
CA LYS A 79 19.23 -4.59 3.41
C LYS A 79 20.71 -4.46 3.82
N SER A 80 21.24 -5.43 4.55
CA SER A 80 22.69 -5.60 4.70
C SER A 80 23.36 -5.48 3.32
N PRO A 81 24.53 -4.85 3.18
CA PRO A 81 25.19 -4.71 1.90
C PRO A 81 25.63 -6.11 1.43
N ARG A 82 24.94 -6.65 0.44
CA ARG A 82 25.42 -7.82 -0.32
C ARG A 82 25.23 -7.56 -1.81
N PHE A 83 26.36 -7.16 -2.41
CA PHE A 83 26.81 -7.46 -3.76
C PHE A 83 25.85 -7.16 -4.91
N TYR A 84 26.02 -5.99 -5.54
CA TYR A 84 26.06 -5.96 -7.00
C TYR A 84 27.50 -6.34 -7.39
N SER A 85 27.69 -7.59 -7.81
CA SER A 85 28.84 -8.04 -8.59
C SER A 85 28.31 -8.93 -9.71
N ASN A 86 28.07 -8.30 -10.86
CA ASN A 86 28.62 -8.64 -12.18
C ASN A 86 28.02 -7.68 -13.20
#